data_AF-A0A0F9V1B3-F1
#
_entry.id   AF-A0A0F9V1B3-F1
#
_cell.length_a   1.000
_cell.length_b   1.000
_cell.length_c   1.000
_cell.angle_alpha   90.00
_cell.angle_beta   90.00
_cell.angle_gamma   90.00
#
_symmetry.space_group_name_H-M   'P 1'
#
loop_
_entity.id
_entity.type
_entity.pdbx_description
1 polymer ?
#
loop_
_entity_poly.entity_id
_entity_poly.type
_entity_poly.pdbx_seq_one_letter_code
_entity_poly.pdbx_strand_id
1 'polypeptide(L)' 'MEGMIEVTLVSNADGGIPVRIPVVPNTTLEKFLEVSFNGDPDEFLIRIRANGTSIEAYEDYVLQNEDRVSLTPKKIEGE' A
#
# COMPACT_ATOMS: atom_id res chain seq x y z
N MET A 1 -13.49 15.67 -14.83
CA MET A 1 -13.50 14.62 -13.80
C MET A 1 -12.22 13.85 -14.01
N GLU A 2 -11.19 14.15 -13.22
CA GLU A 2 -10.02 13.29 -13.18
C GLU A 2 -10.49 11.90 -12.74
N GLY A 3 -10.19 10.88 -13.53
CA GLY A 3 -10.60 9.51 -13.24
C GLY A 3 -10.00 9.05 -11.91
N MET A 4 -10.70 8.16 -11.20
CA MET A 4 -10.07 7.44 -10.10
C MET A 4 -8.87 6.66 -10.63
N ILE A 5 -7.81 6.58 -9.83
CA ILE A 5 -6.67 5.71 -10.09
C ILE A 5 -6.93 4.34 -9.49
N GLU A 6 -6.34 3.28 -10.05
CA GLU A 6 -6.47 1.93 -9.50
C GLU A 6 -5.17 1.53 -8.80
N VAL A 7 -5.25 1.19 -7.50
CA VAL A 7 -4.11 0.75 -6.70
C VAL A 7 -4.33 -0.68 -6.25
N THR A 8 -3.30 -1.51 -6.34
CA THR A 8 -3.34 -2.90 -5.84
C THR A 8 -2.74 -2.98 -4.44
N LEU A 9 -3.55 -3.34 -3.45
CA LEU A 9 -3.10 -3.67 -2.10
C LEU A 9 -2.81 -5.17 -1.99
N VAL A 10 -1.64 -5.54 -1.50
CA VAL A 10 -1.26 -6.92 -1.19
C VAL A 10 -0.81 -6.98 0.26
N SER A 11 -1.66 -7.55 1.12
CA SER A 11 -1.30 -7.81 2.51
C SER A 11 -0.87 -9.26 2.67
N ASN A 12 0.37 -9.48 3.08
CA ASN A 12 0.83 -10.83 3.45
C ASN A 12 0.28 -11.28 4.82
N ALA A 13 -0.43 -10.41 5.56
CA ALA A 13 -1.12 -10.79 6.79
C ALA A 13 -2.33 -11.69 6.51
N ASP A 14 -3.03 -11.50 5.39
CA ASP A 14 -4.25 -12.22 5.01
C ASP A 14 -4.01 -13.23 3.86
N GLY A 15 -2.81 -13.81 3.80
CA GLY A 15 -2.47 -14.81 2.79
C GLY A 15 -2.04 -14.26 1.42
N GLY A 16 -1.79 -12.94 1.30
CA GLY A 16 -1.15 -12.35 0.12
C GLY A 16 -2.08 -12.14 -1.08
N ILE A 17 -3.39 -12.04 -0.84
CA ILE A 17 -4.38 -11.83 -1.90
C ILE A 17 -4.30 -10.38 -2.40
N PRO A 18 -4.05 -10.13 -3.70
CA PRO A 18 -4.05 -8.79 -4.26
C PRO A 18 -5.49 -8.26 -4.43
N VAL A 19 -5.77 -7.10 -3.86
CA VAL A 19 -7.06 -6.41 -3.95
C VAL A 19 -6.87 -5.10 -4.72
N ARG A 20 -7.70 -4.86 -5.73
CA ARG A 20 -7.71 -3.60 -6.49
C ARG A 20 -8.67 -2.62 -5.85
N ILE A 21 -8.19 -1.43 -5.55
CA ILE A 21 -8.92 -0.39 -4.84
C ILE A 21 -8.92 0.86 -5.70
N PRO A 22 -10.09 1.42 -6.04
CA PRO A 22 -10.17 2.72 -6.68
C PRO A 22 -9.81 3.81 -5.67
N VAL A 23 -8.88 4.67 -6.03
CA VAL A 23 -8.34 5.72 -5.16
C VAL A 23 -8.48 7.08 -5.86
N VAL A 24 -8.71 8.13 -5.08
CA VAL A 24 -8.75 9.50 -5.59
C VAL A 24 -7.33 9.93 -5.98
N PRO A 25 -7.10 10.56 -7.14
CA PRO A 25 -5.77 11.06 -7.49
C PRO A 25 -5.24 12.02 -6.42
N ASN A 26 -3.92 12.04 -6.22
CA ASN A 26 -3.24 12.80 -5.16
C ASN A 26 -3.49 12.28 -3.72
N THR A 27 -3.97 11.04 -3.57
CA THR A 27 -4.05 10.40 -2.25
C THR A 27 -2.66 9.92 -1.82
N THR A 28 -2.29 10.22 -0.57
CA THR A 28 -1.04 9.75 0.05
C THR A 28 -1.18 8.31 0.53
N LEU A 29 -0.05 7.62 0.67
CA LEU A 29 0.01 6.26 1.18
C LEU A 29 -0.62 6.16 2.58
N GLU A 30 -0.36 7.13 3.46
CA GLU A 30 -0.96 7.23 4.79
C GLU A 30 -2.49 7.14 4.74
N LYS A 31 -3.13 8.09 4.05
CA LYS A 31 -4.60 8.15 3.92
C LYS A 31 -5.18 6.91 3.25
N PHE A 32 -4.46 6.35 2.30
CA PHE A 32 -4.88 5.12 1.64
C PHE A 32 -4.91 3.94 2.62
N LEU A 33 -3.87 3.79 3.44
CA LEU A 33 -3.78 2.71 4.42
C LEU A 33 -4.81 2.88 5.54
N GLU A 34 -5.07 4.10 6.01
CA GLU A 34 -6.12 4.38 7.01
C GLU A 34 -7.51 3.86 6.60
N VAL A 35 -7.82 3.90 5.29
CA VAL A 35 -9.13 3.48 4.76
C VAL A 35 -9.13 2.03 4.27
N SER A 36 -8.01 1.58 3.69
CA SER A 36 -7.93 0.32 2.94
C SER A 36 -7.37 -0.84 3.74
N PHE A 37 -6.73 -0.56 4.87
CA PHE A 37 -6.07 -1.56 5.71
C PHE A 37 -6.54 -1.43 7.15
N ASN A 38 -6.96 -2.55 7.75
CA ASN A 38 -7.43 -2.59 9.13
C ASN A 38 -6.33 -3.21 10.00
N GLY A 39 -5.34 -2.39 10.37
CA GLY A 39 -4.20 -2.74 11.22
C GLY A 39 -3.18 -1.62 11.29
N ASP A 40 -2.17 -1.76 12.15
CA ASP A 40 -1.12 -0.75 12.33
C ASP A 40 -0.09 -0.86 11.19
N PRO A 41 0.02 0.14 10.29
CA PRO A 41 0.96 0.09 9.16
C PRO A 41 2.43 0.06 9.63
N ASP A 42 2.72 0.60 10.82
CA ASP A 42 4.03 0.56 11.46
C ASP A 42 4.53 -0.85 11.79
N GLU A 43 3.64 -1.84 11.92
CA GLU A 43 4.04 -3.23 12.09
C GLU A 43 4.46 -3.89 10.77
N PHE A 44 4.37 -3.18 9.64
CA PHE A 44 4.64 -3.71 8.31
C PHE A 44 5.75 -2.92 7.60
N LEU A 45 6.55 -3.63 6.81
CA LEU A 45 7.38 -3.06 5.76
C LEU A 45 6.51 -2.84 4.53
N ILE A 46 6.34 -1.57 4.15
CA ILE A 46 5.52 -1.16 3.03
C ILE A 46 6.42 -0.93 1.81
N ARG A 47 6.11 -1.60 0.70
CA ARG A 47 6.80 -1.45 -0.58
C ARG A 47 5.82 -1.10 -1.67
N ILE A 48 6.15 -0.12 -2.48
CA ILE A 48 5.36 0.25 -3.66
C ILE A 48 6.10 -0.20 -4.90
N ARG A 49 5.41 -0.96 -5.75
CA ARG A 49 5.89 -1.27 -7.09
C ARG A 49 5.21 -0.32 -8.08
N ALA A 50 5.99 0.66 -8.54
CA ALA A 50 5.59 1.66 -9.53
C ALA A 50 6.37 1.42 -10.83
N ASN A 51 5.67 1.21 -11.95
CA ASN A 51 6.29 1.03 -13.28
C ASN A 51 7.43 0.00 -13.34
N GLY A 52 7.31 -1.11 -12.59
CA GLY A 52 8.31 -2.17 -12.56
C GLY A 52 9.45 -1.97 -11.55
N THR A 53 9.60 -0.77 -10.98
CA THR A 53 10.54 -0.49 -9.89
C THR A 53 9.86 -0.68 -8.54
N SER A 54 10.52 -1.37 -7.62
CA SER A 54 10.06 -1.45 -6.23
C SER A 54 10.81 -0.42 -5.39
N ILE A 55 10.08 0.49 -4.75
CA ILE A 55 10.61 1.45 -3.81
C ILE A 55 10.07 1.16 -2.41
N GLU A 56 10.90 1.41 -1.41
CA GLU A 56 10.41 1.56 -0.04
C GLU A 56 9.70 2.91 0.03
N ALA A 57 8.42 2.87 0.39
CA ALA A 57 7.58 4.04 0.37
C ALA A 57 7.30 4.52 1.79
N TYR A 58 7.35 5.84 1.96
CA TYR A 58 7.04 6.52 3.19
C TYR A 58 5.62 7.11 3.13
N GLU A 59 5.13 7.55 4.28
CA GLU A 59 3.76 8.02 4.52
C GLU A 59 3.29 9.09 3.51
N ASP A 60 4.20 9.98 3.10
CA ASP A 60 3.96 11.10 2.18
C ASP A 60 3.92 10.69 0.69
N TYR A 61 4.18 9.42 0.36
CA TYR A 61 4.17 8.98 -1.04
C TYR A 61 2.79 9.15 -1.67
N VAL A 62 2.73 9.88 -2.77
CA VAL A 62 1.48 10.10 -3.54
C VAL A 62 1.25 8.94 -4.51
N LEU A 63 0.18 8.18 -4.28
CA LEU A 63 -0.18 7.03 -5.09
C LEU A 63 -0.45 7.42 -6.54
N GLN A 64 0.08 6.60 -7.44
CA GLN A 64 -0.09 6.68 -8.87
C GLN A 64 -0.98 5.55 -9.38
N ASN A 65 -1.49 5.71 -10.60
CA ASN A 65 -2.27 4.66 -11.24
C ASN A 65 -1.43 3.39 -11.45
N GLU A 66 -2.05 2.24 -11.17
CA GLU A 66 -1.47 0.89 -11.25
C GLU A 66 -0.36 0.61 -10.23
N ASP A 67 -0.19 1.47 -9.23
CA ASP A 67 0.72 1.19 -8.13
C ASP A 67 0.30 -0.07 -7.37
N ARG A 68 1.30 -0.84 -6.96
CA ARG A 68 1.09 -2.01 -6.10
C ARG A 68 1.74 -1.82 -4.75
N VAL A 69 0.91 -1.63 -3.73
CA VAL A 69 1.30 -1.54 -2.32
C VAL A 69 1.38 -2.95 -1.75
N SER A 70 2.54 -3.32 -1.22
CA SER A 70 2.77 -4.61 -0.58
C SER A 70 3.13 -4.41 0.89
N LEU A 71 2.38 -5.04 1.79
CA LEU A 71 2.62 -5.03 3.23
C LEU A 71 3.23 -6.36 3.64
N THR A 72 4.45 -6.30 4.18
CA THR A 72 5.14 -7.47 4.73
C THR A 72 5.28 -7.27 6.23
N PRO A 73 4.78 -8.17 7.09
CA PRO A 73 4.93 -8.00 8.54
C PRO A 73 6.41 -7.86 8.88
N LYS A 74 6.76 -6.83 9.65
CA LYS A 74 8.04 -6.77 10.32
C LYS A 74 8.05 -7.98 11.24
N LYS A 75 9.01 -8.90 11.05
CA LYS A 75 9.21 -9.96 12.05
C LYS A 75 9.51 -9.25 13.36
N ILE A 76 8.55 -9.21 14.27
CA ILE A 76 8.85 -9.15 15.70
C ILE A 76 9.58 -10.45 16.01
N GLU A 77 10.92 -10.39 16.01
CA GLU A 77 11.69 -11.39 16.75
C GLU A 77 11.20 -11.28 18.19
N GLY A 78 10.37 -12.24 18.60
CA GLY A 78 9.84 -12.29 19.95
C GLY A 78 11.00 -12.29 20.96
N GLU A 79 10.87 -11.44 21.97
CA GLU A 79 11.67 -11.48 23.19
C GLU A 79 11.47 -12.79 23.96
#